data_AF-A0A962ZAM7-F1
#
_entry.id   AF-A0A962ZAM7-F1
#
_cell.length_a   1.000
_cell.length_b   1.000
_cell.length_c   1.000
_cell.angle_alpha   90.00
_cell.angle_beta   90.00
_cell.angle_gamma   90.00
#
_symmetry.space_group_name_H-M   'P 1'
#
loop_
_entity.id
_entity.type
_entity.pdbx_description
1 polymer ?
#
loop_
_entity_poly.entity_id
_entity_poly.type
_entity_poly.pdbx_seq_one_letter_code
_entity_poly.pdbx_strand_id
1 'polypeptide(L)'
;MSERMEREFLEQALDRHGRVRLAHLPTPLEPCDRLSAELGGPPVWVKRDDLTGLAMGGNKTRQLEHVFADVLARGADCIVIGAYTQSNWCRQATAAATRLGLGVHLVLMHGEKGPLLQGNLLLDRLMGADVRIVGLDSMEKLQPELDITFERLKAEGRNPYMIEPMGLDNLSLGALGYVGCALELDRQFDELGLDPAAVYLCGANMTPAGLALGLKALGRRARLVNIAPVTWSMP
;
A
#
# COMPACT_ATOMS: atom_id res chain seq x y z
N MET A 1 -0.59 25.99 -18.47
CA MET A 1 0.32 25.00 -17.86
C MET A 1 0.14 25.14 -16.36
N SER A 2 -0.15 24.05 -15.62
CA SER A 2 -0.16 24.10 -14.16
C SER A 2 1.23 24.46 -13.67
N GLU A 3 1.35 25.44 -12.79
CA GLU A 3 2.62 25.84 -12.17
C GLU A 3 3.20 24.67 -11.37
N ARG A 4 4.51 24.42 -11.49
CA ARG A 4 5.20 23.37 -10.72
C ARG A 4 5.15 23.77 -9.25
N MET A 5 4.60 22.91 -8.40
CA MET A 5 4.62 23.14 -6.95
C MET A 5 6.02 22.85 -6.41
N GLU A 6 6.44 23.65 -5.43
CA GLU A 6 7.68 23.39 -4.70
C GLU A 6 7.57 22.11 -3.87
N ARG A 7 8.68 21.36 -3.77
CA ARG A 7 8.73 20.12 -2.97
C ARG A 7 8.32 20.38 -1.52
N GLU A 8 8.84 21.46 -0.95
CA GLU A 8 8.59 21.84 0.44
C GLU A 8 7.10 22.03 0.72
N PHE A 9 6.35 22.64 -0.21
CA PHE A 9 4.91 22.78 -0.06
C PHE A 9 4.21 21.41 0.03
N LEU A 10 4.56 20.46 -0.85
CA LEU A 10 3.97 19.12 -0.83
C LEU A 10 4.37 18.32 0.40
N GLU A 11 5.62 18.46 0.85
CA GLU A 11 6.11 17.85 2.10
C GLU A 11 5.31 18.36 3.30
N GLN A 12 5.19 19.68 3.46
CA GLN A 12 4.38 20.30 4.51
C GLN A 12 2.90 19.89 4.42
N ALA A 13 2.37 19.75 3.19
CA ALA A 13 1.01 19.26 3.00
C ALA A 13 0.83 17.83 3.48
N LEU A 14 1.79 16.93 3.20
CA LEU A 14 1.78 15.55 3.70
C LEU A 14 1.92 15.48 5.22
N ASP A 15 2.76 16.31 5.82
CA ASP A 15 2.99 16.32 7.27
C ASP A 15 1.73 16.70 8.07
N ARG A 16 0.77 17.40 7.46
CA ARG A 16 -0.54 17.69 8.06
C ARG A 16 -1.45 16.46 8.17
N HIS A 17 -1.17 15.40 7.42
CA HIS A 17 -1.88 14.14 7.47
C HIS A 17 -1.00 13.11 8.17
N GLY A 18 -1.24 12.89 9.47
CA GLY A 18 -0.39 12.11 10.36
C GLY A 18 0.28 10.88 9.72
N ARG A 19 1.48 10.57 10.20
CA ARG A 19 2.33 9.52 9.62
C ARG A 19 3.08 8.76 10.70
N VAL A 20 3.00 7.44 10.69
CA VAL A 20 3.90 6.56 11.47
C VAL A 20 5.04 6.07 10.59
N ARG A 21 6.26 5.99 11.14
CA ARG A 21 7.44 5.51 10.39
C ARG A 21 7.54 3.99 10.44
N LEU A 22 7.17 3.35 9.33
CA LEU A 22 7.17 1.90 9.15
C LEU A 22 8.07 1.45 7.98
N ALA A 23 8.17 2.27 6.93
CA ALA A 23 8.95 1.94 5.74
C ALA A 23 10.43 2.32 5.89
N HIS A 24 11.31 1.53 5.27
CA HIS A 24 12.70 1.89 5.05
C HIS A 24 12.78 2.75 3.78
N LEU A 25 12.89 4.07 3.95
CA LEU A 25 12.89 5.06 2.87
C LEU A 25 14.13 5.97 2.94
N PRO A 26 14.60 6.52 1.81
CA PRO A 26 14.10 6.28 0.45
C PRO A 26 14.47 4.88 -0.07
N THR A 27 13.62 4.28 -0.90
CA THR A 27 13.97 3.02 -1.59
C THR A 27 14.90 3.30 -2.78
N PRO A 28 15.77 2.36 -3.19
CA PRO A 28 16.65 2.55 -4.33
C PRO A 28 15.90 2.79 -5.66
N LEU A 29 16.51 3.59 -6.55
CA LEU A 29 16.16 3.68 -7.97
C LEU A 29 17.35 3.13 -8.76
N GLU A 30 17.22 1.93 -9.29
CA GLU A 30 18.34 1.15 -9.83
C GLU A 30 18.29 1.06 -11.36
N PRO A 31 19.43 1.24 -12.07
CA PRO A 31 19.48 1.01 -13.51
C PRO A 31 19.43 -0.49 -13.79
N CYS A 32 18.75 -0.86 -14.89
CA CYS A 32 18.63 -2.23 -15.36
C CYS A 32 19.37 -2.39 -16.70
N ASP A 33 20.67 -2.13 -16.71
CA ASP A 33 21.49 -2.05 -17.92
C ASP A 33 21.39 -3.29 -18.82
N ARG A 34 21.33 -4.49 -18.22
CA ARG A 34 21.16 -5.75 -18.96
C ARG A 34 19.81 -5.83 -19.67
N LEU A 35 18.74 -5.38 -19.01
CA LEU A 35 17.40 -5.36 -19.60
C LEU A 35 17.33 -4.32 -20.73
N SER A 36 17.93 -3.15 -20.51
CA SER A 36 18.06 -2.14 -21.56
C SER A 36 18.82 -2.65 -22.77
N ALA A 37 19.95 -3.35 -22.57
CA ALA A 37 20.72 -3.93 -23.66
C ALA A 37 19.92 -4.99 -24.43
N GLU A 38 19.22 -5.88 -23.71
CA GLU A 38 18.37 -6.92 -24.30
C GLU A 38 17.25 -6.34 -25.18
N LEU A 39 16.66 -5.22 -24.76
CA LEU A 39 15.58 -4.55 -25.50
C LEU A 39 16.08 -3.64 -26.64
N GLY A 40 17.39 -3.43 -26.77
CA GLY A 40 17.96 -2.42 -27.68
C GLY A 40 17.68 -0.98 -27.25
N GLY A 41 17.46 -0.77 -25.95
CA GLY A 41 16.96 0.47 -25.35
C GLY A 41 15.43 0.46 -25.14
N PRO A 42 14.86 1.51 -24.51
CA PRO A 42 15.54 2.63 -23.85
C PRO A 42 16.24 2.23 -22.52
N PRO A 43 16.95 3.16 -21.85
CA PRO A 43 17.38 2.98 -20.47
C PRO A 43 16.19 2.65 -19.55
N VAL A 44 16.28 1.56 -18.80
CA VAL A 44 15.25 1.07 -17.88
C VAL A 44 15.78 1.23 -16.47
N TRP A 45 14.97 1.81 -15.61
CA TRP A 45 15.24 1.96 -14.19
C TRP A 45 14.09 1.34 -13.39
N VAL A 46 14.41 0.77 -12.23
CA VAL A 46 13.42 0.17 -11.34
C VAL A 46 13.45 0.85 -9.98
N LYS A 47 12.29 1.38 -9.59
CA LYS A 47 12.05 1.88 -8.23
C LYS A 47 11.78 0.70 -7.31
N ARG A 48 12.70 0.39 -6.40
CA ARG A 48 12.70 -0.81 -5.55
C ARG A 48 11.76 -0.73 -4.35
N ASP A 49 10.48 -0.47 -4.60
CA ASP A 49 9.46 -0.44 -3.54
C ASP A 49 9.17 -1.81 -2.92
N ASP A 50 9.74 -2.89 -3.45
CA ASP A 50 9.86 -4.18 -2.75
C ASP A 50 10.76 -4.08 -1.51
N LEU A 51 11.69 -3.11 -1.46
CA LEU A 51 12.66 -2.93 -0.38
C LEU A 51 12.19 -1.98 0.74
N THR A 52 10.89 -1.74 0.88
CA THR A 52 10.34 -0.91 1.99
C THR A 52 10.46 -1.58 3.37
N GLY A 53 10.96 -2.82 3.46
CA GLY A 53 11.48 -3.44 4.68
C GLY A 53 10.45 -4.18 5.56
N LEU A 54 9.26 -3.62 5.78
CA LEU A 54 8.30 -4.16 6.74
C LEU A 54 7.78 -5.55 6.34
N ALA A 55 8.22 -6.59 7.05
CA ALA A 55 7.91 -8.00 6.78
C ALA A 55 8.06 -8.35 5.29
N MET A 56 9.27 -8.17 4.74
CA MET A 56 9.60 -8.30 3.30
C MET A 56 9.15 -7.13 2.41
N GLY A 57 8.51 -6.09 2.95
CA GLY A 57 8.23 -4.84 2.24
C GLY A 57 7.22 -4.95 1.10
N GLY A 58 7.24 -3.97 0.21
CA GLY A 58 6.27 -3.74 -0.83
C GLY A 58 5.60 -2.37 -0.76
N ASN A 59 4.78 -2.10 -1.77
CA ASN A 59 4.12 -0.81 -1.98
C ASN A 59 3.17 -0.42 -0.83
N LYS A 60 2.57 -1.39 -0.13
CA LYS A 60 1.56 -1.13 0.91
C LYS A 60 2.14 -0.48 2.14
N THR A 61 3.40 -0.73 2.47
CA THR A 61 4.04 -0.16 3.65
C THR A 61 3.95 1.37 3.63
N ARG A 62 4.17 2.02 2.47
CA ARG A 62 4.02 3.48 2.30
C ARG A 62 2.59 3.96 2.58
N GLN A 63 1.60 3.19 2.13
CA GLN A 63 0.17 3.51 2.24
C GLN A 63 -0.26 3.39 3.71
N LEU A 64 0.23 2.34 4.38
CA LEU A 64 -0.06 2.02 5.76
C LEU A 64 0.51 3.05 6.76
N GLU A 65 1.56 3.79 6.42
CA GLU A 65 2.10 4.84 7.31
C GLU A 65 1.07 5.92 7.67
N HIS A 66 0.20 6.30 6.72
CA HIS A 66 -0.88 7.27 6.97
C HIS A 66 -2.14 6.61 7.51
N VAL A 67 -2.48 5.40 7.03
CA VAL A 67 -3.62 4.64 7.56
C VAL A 67 -3.43 4.34 9.04
N PHE A 68 -2.26 3.87 9.47
CA PHE A 68 -2.01 3.57 10.87
C PHE A 68 -1.88 4.82 11.75
N ALA A 69 -1.53 5.97 11.18
CA ALA A 69 -1.62 7.21 11.94
C ALA A 69 -3.08 7.54 12.30
N ASP A 70 -4.04 7.32 11.39
CA ASP A 70 -5.47 7.44 11.68
C ASP A 70 -5.95 6.36 12.66
N VAL A 71 -5.51 5.10 12.50
CA VAL A 71 -5.81 4.01 13.45
C VAL A 71 -5.44 4.41 14.88
N LEU A 72 -4.22 4.92 15.08
CA LEU A 72 -3.75 5.37 16.38
C LEU A 72 -4.50 6.63 16.87
N ALA A 73 -4.78 7.57 15.97
CA ALA A 73 -5.52 8.79 16.32
C ALA A 73 -6.96 8.49 16.82
N ARG A 74 -7.57 7.43 16.29
CA ARG A 74 -8.89 6.94 16.76
C ARG A 74 -8.80 6.08 18.03
N GLY A 75 -7.60 5.91 18.60
CA GLY A 75 -7.37 5.15 19.83
C GLY A 75 -7.68 3.66 19.70
N ALA A 76 -7.60 3.11 18.49
CA ALA A 76 -7.90 1.70 18.26
C ALA A 76 -6.90 0.80 18.98
N ASP A 77 -7.36 -0.36 19.46
CA ASP A 77 -6.52 -1.37 20.11
C ASP A 77 -6.32 -2.63 19.24
N CYS A 78 -7.10 -2.76 18.16
CA CYS A 78 -6.96 -3.81 17.17
C CYS A 78 -7.48 -3.37 15.80
N ILE A 79 -7.05 -4.09 14.76
CA ILE A 79 -7.53 -3.89 13.39
C ILE A 79 -8.31 -5.10 12.89
N VAL A 80 -9.28 -4.84 12.01
CA VAL A 80 -10.04 -5.84 11.25
C VAL A 80 -9.81 -5.58 9.76
N ILE A 81 -9.49 -6.62 9.00
CA ILE A 81 -9.11 -6.50 7.59
C ILE A 81 -9.44 -7.79 6.82
N GLY A 82 -9.86 -7.63 5.57
CA GLY A 82 -10.27 -8.76 4.72
C GLY A 82 -9.56 -8.80 3.38
N ALA A 83 -9.16 -10.01 2.95
CA ALA A 83 -8.54 -10.26 1.65
C ALA A 83 -8.46 -11.76 1.33
N TYR A 84 -7.71 -12.14 0.30
CA TYR A 84 -7.26 -13.51 0.12
C TYR A 84 -6.09 -13.87 1.05
N THR A 85 -5.95 -15.16 1.35
CA THR A 85 -4.87 -15.76 2.17
C THR A 85 -3.45 -15.41 1.73
N GLN A 86 -3.23 -15.01 0.48
CA GLN A 86 -1.91 -14.62 -0.03
C GLN A 86 -1.77 -13.10 -0.22
N SER A 87 -2.59 -12.31 0.46
CA SER A 87 -2.59 -10.86 0.35
C SER A 87 -1.34 -10.21 0.91
N ASN A 88 -0.62 -9.49 0.04
CA ASN A 88 0.49 -8.62 0.47
C ASN A 88 0.01 -7.46 1.35
N TRP A 89 -1.26 -7.05 1.22
CA TRP A 89 -1.88 -5.99 2.03
C TRP A 89 -2.07 -6.46 3.47
N CYS A 90 -2.67 -7.63 3.68
CA CYS A 90 -2.82 -8.22 5.02
C CYS A 90 -1.47 -8.44 5.68
N ARG A 91 -0.51 -9.06 4.99
CA ARG A 91 0.83 -9.31 5.54
C ARG A 91 1.55 -8.04 6.01
N GLN A 92 1.49 -6.95 5.25
CA GLN A 92 2.09 -5.68 5.67
C GLN A 92 1.27 -4.97 6.77
N ALA A 93 -0.05 -5.07 6.75
CA ALA A 93 -0.92 -4.52 7.80
C ALA A 93 -0.73 -5.25 9.13
N THR A 94 -0.64 -6.58 9.11
CA THR A 94 -0.31 -7.41 10.28
C THR A 94 1.03 -6.98 10.86
N ALA A 95 2.07 -6.87 10.04
CA ALA A 95 3.39 -6.45 10.49
C ALA A 95 3.39 -5.05 11.13
N ALA A 96 2.65 -4.10 10.52
CA ALA A 96 2.50 -2.74 11.03
C ALA A 96 1.77 -2.73 12.38
N ALA A 97 0.63 -3.40 12.46
CA ALA A 97 -0.17 -3.51 13.68
C ALA A 97 0.62 -4.17 14.81
N THR A 98 1.26 -5.31 14.57
CA THR A 98 2.09 -6.01 15.55
C THR A 98 3.23 -5.11 16.04
N ARG A 99 3.90 -4.38 15.15
CA ARG A 99 4.96 -3.41 15.52
C ARG A 99 4.44 -2.26 16.39
N LEU A 100 3.19 -1.85 16.17
CA LEU A 100 2.52 -0.78 16.92
C LEU A 100 1.81 -1.28 18.19
N GLY A 101 1.86 -2.57 18.51
CA GLY A 101 1.22 -3.14 19.69
C GLY A 101 -0.29 -3.34 19.56
N LEU A 102 -0.83 -3.37 18.34
CA LEU A 102 -2.25 -3.57 18.06
C LEU A 102 -2.58 -5.05 17.84
N GLY A 103 -3.76 -5.48 18.27
CA GLY A 103 -4.31 -6.78 17.88
C GLY A 103 -4.66 -6.83 16.39
N VAL A 104 -4.60 -8.01 15.78
CA VAL A 104 -4.86 -8.19 14.34
C VAL A 104 -5.88 -9.29 14.13
N HIS A 105 -7.01 -8.95 13.48
CA HIS A 105 -8.04 -9.91 13.09
C HIS A 105 -8.19 -9.90 11.57
N LEU A 106 -7.85 -11.02 10.94
CA LEU A 106 -7.96 -11.22 9.50
C LEU A 106 -9.16 -12.09 9.18
N VAL A 107 -10.00 -11.65 8.26
CA VAL A 107 -11.05 -12.49 7.65
C VAL A 107 -10.66 -12.77 6.21
N LEU A 108 -10.23 -13.99 5.93
CA LEU A 108 -9.57 -14.34 4.67
C LEU A 108 -10.34 -15.35 3.84
N MET A 109 -10.16 -15.29 2.53
CA MET A 109 -10.61 -16.34 1.60
C MET A 109 -9.41 -17.09 1.01
N HIS A 110 -9.57 -18.38 0.72
CA HIS A 110 -8.57 -19.08 -0.07
C HIS A 110 -8.53 -18.50 -1.49
N GLY A 111 -7.32 -18.19 -1.97
CA GLY A 111 -7.09 -17.81 -3.36
C GLY A 111 -6.60 -19.01 -4.18
N GLU A 112 -6.07 -18.74 -5.37
CA GLU A 112 -5.59 -19.76 -6.30
C GLU A 112 -4.49 -20.67 -5.74
N LYS A 113 -3.71 -20.19 -4.76
CA LYS A 113 -2.65 -20.99 -4.11
C LYS A 113 -3.19 -22.05 -3.12
N GLY A 114 -4.51 -22.15 -2.99
CA GLY A 114 -5.18 -23.17 -2.20
C GLY A 114 -5.00 -23.01 -0.67
N PRO A 115 -5.25 -24.09 0.09
CA PRO A 115 -5.33 -24.01 1.54
C PRO A 115 -4.01 -24.19 2.30
N LEU A 116 -2.90 -24.38 1.59
CA LEU A 116 -1.62 -24.64 2.22
C LEU A 116 -1.15 -23.44 3.06
N LEU A 117 -0.73 -23.71 4.30
CA LEU A 117 -0.12 -22.72 5.18
C LEU A 117 1.30 -22.39 4.70
N GLN A 118 1.42 -21.37 3.87
CA GLN A 118 2.67 -20.90 3.29
C GLN A 118 2.62 -19.40 2.96
N GLY A 119 3.75 -18.82 2.56
CA GLY A 119 3.81 -17.45 2.06
C GLY A 119 3.21 -16.43 3.05
N ASN A 120 2.37 -15.53 2.55
CA ASN A 120 1.80 -14.45 3.36
C ASN A 120 0.94 -14.99 4.52
N LEU A 121 0.11 -16.04 4.30
CA LEU A 121 -0.69 -16.66 5.36
C LEU A 121 0.17 -17.20 6.51
N LEU A 122 1.32 -17.80 6.20
CA LEU A 122 2.26 -18.28 7.22
C LEU A 122 2.84 -17.10 8.01
N LEU A 123 3.26 -16.03 7.32
CA LEU A 123 3.80 -14.83 7.96
C LEU A 123 2.76 -14.15 8.86
N ASP A 124 1.51 -14.02 8.42
CA ASP A 124 0.41 -13.47 9.21
C ASP A 124 0.25 -14.20 10.55
N ARG A 125 0.22 -15.54 10.51
CA ARG A 125 0.12 -16.36 11.73
C ARG A 125 1.36 -16.25 12.61
N LEU A 126 2.56 -16.24 12.04
CA LEU A 126 3.80 -16.09 12.80
C LEU A 126 3.90 -14.74 13.51
N MET A 127 3.29 -13.69 12.94
CA MET A 127 3.22 -12.36 13.55
C MET A 127 2.07 -12.21 14.57
N GLY A 128 1.30 -13.28 14.82
CA GLY A 128 0.26 -13.32 15.85
C GLY A 128 -1.12 -12.86 15.39
N ALA A 129 -1.39 -12.81 14.08
CA ALA A 129 -2.73 -12.50 13.60
C ALA A 129 -3.73 -13.60 13.97
N ASP A 130 -4.92 -13.19 14.44
CA ASP A 130 -6.10 -14.03 14.55
C ASP A 130 -6.74 -14.17 13.17
N VAL A 131 -6.61 -15.35 12.56
CA VAL A 131 -7.01 -15.60 11.18
C VAL A 131 -8.23 -16.49 11.11
N ARG A 132 -9.33 -15.92 10.63
CA ARG A 132 -10.54 -16.65 10.26
C ARG A 132 -10.62 -16.81 8.75
N ILE A 133 -10.67 -18.05 8.26
CA ILE A 133 -10.81 -18.32 6.83
C ILE A 133 -12.27 -18.69 6.54
N VAL A 134 -12.88 -18.02 5.56
CA VAL A 134 -14.27 -18.20 5.16
C VAL A 134 -14.38 -18.80 3.75
N GLY A 135 -15.38 -19.66 3.55
CA GLY A 135 -15.71 -20.24 2.25
C GLY A 135 -16.78 -19.42 1.55
N LEU A 136 -16.37 -18.37 0.85
CA LEU A 136 -17.27 -17.52 0.06
C LEU A 136 -16.96 -17.66 -1.44
N ASP A 137 -17.94 -17.37 -2.29
CA ASP A 137 -17.76 -17.47 -3.74
C ASP A 137 -17.05 -16.27 -4.35
N SER A 138 -17.02 -15.12 -3.65
CA SER A 138 -16.42 -13.88 -4.16
C SER A 138 -16.03 -12.91 -3.05
N MET A 139 -15.10 -12.00 -3.35
CA MET A 139 -14.62 -10.98 -2.40
C MET A 139 -15.69 -9.95 -2.02
N GLU A 140 -16.65 -9.69 -2.91
CA GLU A 140 -17.78 -8.78 -2.66
C GLU A 140 -18.67 -9.26 -1.51
N LYS A 141 -18.68 -10.58 -1.25
CA LYS A 141 -19.42 -11.20 -0.14
C LYS A 141 -18.65 -11.17 1.19
N LEU A 142 -17.42 -10.63 1.23
CA LEU A 142 -16.59 -10.65 2.43
C LEU A 142 -16.99 -9.61 3.48
N GLN A 143 -17.65 -8.52 3.06
CA GLN A 143 -17.97 -7.40 3.98
C GLN A 143 -18.83 -7.83 5.19
N PRO A 144 -19.93 -8.60 5.05
CA PRO A 144 -20.70 -9.06 6.21
C PRO A 144 -19.87 -9.86 7.21
N GLU A 145 -18.88 -10.63 6.75
CA GLU A 145 -18.00 -11.43 7.60
C GLU A 145 -17.00 -10.56 8.39
N LEU A 146 -16.59 -9.42 7.81
CA LEU A 146 -15.81 -8.40 8.50
C LEU A 146 -16.67 -7.71 9.57
N ASP A 147 -17.90 -7.32 9.24
CA ASP A 147 -18.83 -6.65 10.16
C ASP A 147 -19.14 -7.53 11.39
N ILE A 148 -19.36 -8.83 11.19
CA ILE A 148 -19.53 -9.80 12.30
C ILE A 148 -18.31 -9.80 13.23
N THR A 149 -17.10 -9.78 12.65
CA THR A 149 -15.86 -9.78 13.42
C THR A 149 -15.69 -8.47 14.20
N PHE A 150 -16.00 -7.35 13.54
CA PHE A 150 -15.93 -6.02 14.12
C PHE A 150 -16.91 -5.83 15.29
N GLU A 151 -18.18 -6.21 15.12
CA GLU A 151 -19.19 -6.10 16.17
C GLU A 151 -18.93 -7.07 17.34
N ARG A 152 -18.40 -8.27 17.08
CA ARG A 152 -17.94 -9.17 18.14
C ARG A 152 -16.86 -8.53 19.00
N LEU A 153 -15.85 -7.92 18.39
CA LEU A 153 -14.76 -7.27 19.12
C LEU A 153 -15.27 -6.10 19.96
N LYS A 154 -16.20 -5.30 19.43
CA LYS A 154 -16.87 -4.25 20.22
C LYS A 154 -17.64 -4.80 21.41
N ALA A 155 -18.38 -5.90 21.23
CA ALA A 155 -19.10 -6.57 22.32
C ALA A 155 -18.15 -7.12 23.41
N GLU A 156 -16.91 -7.46 23.04
CA GLU A 156 -15.83 -7.85 23.96
C GLU A 156 -15.13 -6.66 24.64
N GLY A 157 -15.61 -5.42 24.42
CA GLY A 157 -15.06 -4.21 25.01
C GLY A 157 -13.79 -3.70 24.33
N ARG A 158 -13.47 -4.19 23.14
CA ARG A 158 -12.35 -3.71 22.32
C ARG A 158 -12.74 -2.45 21.55
N ASN A 159 -11.72 -1.70 21.11
CA ASN A 159 -11.88 -0.60 20.16
C ASN A 159 -11.29 -0.98 18.78
N PRO A 160 -12.02 -1.77 17.96
CA PRO A 160 -11.53 -2.19 16.65
C PRO A 160 -11.56 -1.06 15.63
N TYR A 161 -10.59 -1.07 14.71
CA TYR A 161 -10.58 -0.25 13.49
C TYR A 161 -10.72 -1.16 12.26
N MET A 162 -11.71 -0.90 11.41
CA MET A 162 -11.89 -1.60 10.14
C MET A 162 -11.00 -0.95 9.08
N ILE A 163 -10.02 -1.67 8.54
CA ILE A 163 -9.25 -1.20 7.37
C ILE A 163 -9.99 -1.68 6.12
N GLU A 164 -10.80 -0.79 5.55
CA GLU A 164 -11.65 -1.09 4.41
C GLU A 164 -10.86 -0.96 3.10
N PRO A 165 -10.68 -2.04 2.32
CA PRO A 165 -9.90 -2.00 1.08
C PRO A 165 -10.45 -1.02 0.04
N MET A 166 -11.75 -0.71 0.12
CA MET A 166 -12.47 0.19 -0.78
C MET A 166 -13.06 1.43 -0.08
N GLY A 167 -12.81 1.60 1.23
CA GLY A 167 -13.30 2.75 1.98
C GLY A 167 -12.56 4.02 1.60
N LEU A 168 -13.29 5.09 1.25
CA LEU A 168 -12.69 6.33 0.72
C LEU A 168 -11.69 6.98 1.69
N ASP A 169 -11.93 6.87 3.00
CA ASP A 169 -11.01 7.38 4.03
C ASP A 169 -9.65 6.67 3.96
N ASN A 170 -9.63 5.33 3.94
CA ASN A 170 -8.39 4.58 3.84
C ASN A 170 -7.73 4.72 2.47
N LEU A 171 -8.53 4.80 1.40
CA LEU A 171 -8.02 5.00 0.03
C LEU A 171 -7.37 6.37 -0.14
N SER A 172 -7.95 7.43 0.41
CA SER A 172 -7.39 8.78 0.33
C SER A 172 -6.11 8.90 1.15
N LEU A 173 -6.10 8.39 2.39
CA LEU A 173 -4.90 8.34 3.23
C LEU A 173 -3.79 7.50 2.58
N GLY A 174 -4.11 6.32 2.07
CA GLY A 174 -3.14 5.45 1.43
C GLY A 174 -2.52 6.05 0.16
N ALA A 175 -3.28 6.85 -0.59
CA ALA A 175 -2.75 7.56 -1.76
C ALA A 175 -1.64 8.57 -1.38
N LEU A 176 -1.69 9.16 -0.17
CA LEU A 176 -0.65 10.09 0.32
C LEU A 176 0.73 9.42 0.38
N GLY A 177 0.79 8.13 0.72
CA GLY A 177 2.05 7.37 0.70
C GLY A 177 2.73 7.36 -0.67
N TYR A 178 1.95 7.42 -1.76
CA TYR A 178 2.48 7.48 -3.12
C TYR A 178 2.69 8.89 -3.67
N VAL A 179 2.07 9.91 -3.06
CA VAL A 179 2.52 11.30 -3.22
C VAL A 179 3.92 11.47 -2.61
N GLY A 180 4.16 10.87 -1.44
CA GLY A 180 5.49 10.80 -0.83
C GLY A 180 6.51 10.06 -1.72
N CYS A 181 6.10 8.96 -2.36
CA CYS A 181 6.93 8.27 -3.35
C CYS A 181 7.25 9.14 -4.58
N ALA A 182 6.30 9.97 -5.04
CA ALA A 182 6.55 10.91 -6.13
C ALA A 182 7.59 11.98 -5.75
N LEU A 183 7.53 12.53 -4.53
CA LEU A 183 8.55 13.45 -3.99
C LEU A 183 9.92 12.78 -3.92
N GLU A 184 9.96 11.52 -3.50
CA GLU A 184 11.19 10.72 -3.46
C GLU A 184 11.77 10.53 -4.86
N LEU A 185 10.96 10.10 -5.83
CA LEU A 185 11.36 9.96 -7.23
C LEU A 185 11.83 11.28 -7.84
N ASP A 186 11.14 12.38 -7.55
CA ASP A 186 11.49 13.70 -8.07
C ASP A 186 12.88 14.15 -7.62
N ARG A 187 13.27 13.87 -6.36
CA ARG A 187 14.64 14.10 -5.87
C ARG A 187 15.63 13.16 -6.55
N GLN A 188 15.32 11.87 -6.61
CA GLN A 188 16.19 10.87 -7.24
C GLN A 188 16.43 11.15 -8.73
N PHE A 189 15.43 11.64 -9.45
CA PHE A 189 15.58 12.05 -10.84
C PHE A 189 16.55 13.22 -10.98
N ASP A 190 16.45 14.25 -10.14
CA ASP A 190 17.37 15.38 -10.20
C ASP A 190 18.80 14.97 -9.79
N GLU A 191 18.94 14.18 -8.73
CA GLU A 191 20.24 13.67 -8.25
C GLU A 191 20.97 12.81 -9.29
N LEU A 192 20.22 12.00 -10.05
CA LEU A 192 20.75 11.11 -11.09
C LEU A 192 20.77 11.75 -12.49
N GLY A 193 20.29 13.00 -12.63
CA GLY A 193 20.19 13.68 -13.93
C GLY A 193 19.22 13.01 -14.91
N LEU A 194 18.15 12.38 -14.41
CA LEU A 194 17.15 11.67 -15.19
C LEU A 194 15.94 12.57 -15.54
N ASP A 195 15.47 12.48 -16.77
CA ASP A 195 14.16 13.00 -17.19
C ASP A 195 13.35 11.88 -17.88
N PRO A 196 12.69 11.00 -17.12
CA PRO A 196 12.04 9.82 -17.68
C PRO A 196 10.89 10.19 -18.62
N ALA A 197 10.85 9.58 -19.80
CA ALA A 197 9.71 9.74 -20.72
C ALA A 197 8.42 9.10 -20.16
N ALA A 198 8.54 8.04 -19.37
CA ALA A 198 7.41 7.34 -18.77
C ALA A 198 7.79 6.68 -17.44
N VAL A 199 6.79 6.53 -16.57
CA VAL A 199 6.85 5.73 -15.34
C VAL A 199 5.79 4.64 -15.46
N TYR A 200 6.23 3.38 -15.41
CA TYR A 200 5.33 2.23 -15.48
C TYR A 200 5.10 1.68 -14.07
N LEU A 201 3.84 1.33 -13.79
CA LEU A 201 3.49 0.61 -12.57
C LEU A 201 2.39 -0.41 -12.85
N CYS A 202 2.33 -1.44 -12.02
CA CYS A 202 1.21 -2.37 -11.97
C CYS A 202 0.51 -2.21 -10.63
N GLY A 203 -0.68 -1.62 -10.63
CA GLY A 203 -1.38 -1.32 -9.39
C GLY A 203 -2.83 -0.91 -9.58
N ALA A 204 -3.54 -0.88 -8.46
CA ALA A 204 -4.90 -0.38 -8.37
C ALA A 204 -4.99 0.67 -7.25
N ASN A 205 -6.05 1.47 -7.29
CA ASN A 205 -6.47 2.39 -6.23
C ASN A 205 -5.37 3.40 -5.83
N MET A 206 -4.88 3.31 -4.59
CA MET A 206 -3.98 4.27 -3.92
C MET A 206 -2.65 4.51 -4.67
N THR A 207 -2.05 3.45 -5.22
CA THR A 207 -0.71 3.52 -5.84
C THR A 207 -0.69 4.42 -7.08
N PRO A 208 -1.48 4.13 -8.15
CA PRO A 208 -1.54 5.00 -9.31
C PRO A 208 -2.09 6.38 -8.99
N ALA A 209 -3.09 6.50 -8.11
CA ALA A 209 -3.70 7.78 -7.76
C ALA A 209 -2.69 8.74 -7.09
N GLY A 210 -1.98 8.27 -6.06
CA GLY A 210 -0.98 9.07 -5.36
C GLY A 210 0.20 9.46 -6.24
N LEU A 211 0.69 8.51 -7.05
CA LEU A 211 1.82 8.76 -7.93
C LEU A 211 1.45 9.74 -9.07
N ALA A 212 0.25 9.62 -9.63
CA ALA A 212 -0.26 10.57 -10.63
C ALA A 212 -0.39 11.99 -10.06
N LEU A 213 -0.99 12.11 -8.87
CA LEU A 213 -1.15 13.39 -8.19
C LEU A 213 0.22 14.04 -7.91
N GLY A 214 1.14 13.29 -7.31
CA GLY A 214 2.45 13.79 -6.94
C GLY A 214 3.30 14.21 -8.15
N LEU A 215 3.40 13.37 -9.19
CA LEU A 215 4.16 13.71 -10.40
C LEU A 215 3.58 14.93 -11.12
N LYS A 216 2.24 15.05 -11.18
CA LYS A 216 1.57 16.21 -11.78
C LYS A 216 1.83 17.49 -10.97
N ALA A 217 1.72 17.42 -9.65
CA ALA A 217 1.98 18.57 -8.77
C ALA A 217 3.44 19.05 -8.89
N LEU A 218 4.38 18.11 -9.02
CA LEU A 218 5.81 18.39 -9.21
C LEU A 218 6.17 18.81 -10.65
N GLY A 219 5.19 18.96 -11.54
CA GLY A 219 5.40 19.40 -12.91
C GLY A 219 6.21 18.44 -13.78
N ARG A 220 6.33 17.15 -13.39
CA ARG A 220 7.04 16.15 -14.18
C ARG A 220 6.25 15.80 -15.43
N ARG A 221 6.95 15.72 -16.56
CA ARG A 221 6.35 15.40 -17.87
C ARG A 221 6.25 13.90 -18.14
N ALA A 222 6.86 13.08 -17.28
CA ALA A 222 6.85 11.63 -17.40
C ALA A 222 5.42 11.10 -17.52
N ARG A 223 5.14 10.34 -18.58
CA ARG A 223 3.83 9.70 -18.77
C ARG A 223 3.67 8.58 -17.75
N LEU A 224 2.67 8.69 -16.88
CA LEU A 224 2.33 7.59 -15.98
C LEU A 224 1.53 6.52 -16.72
N VAL A 225 2.03 5.29 -16.73
CA VAL A 225 1.39 4.14 -17.38
C VAL A 225 1.06 3.09 -16.32
N ASN A 226 -0.22 3.02 -15.95
CA ASN A 226 -0.70 1.99 -15.04
C ASN A 226 -1.19 0.76 -15.81
N ILE A 227 -0.65 -0.41 -15.45
CA ILE A 227 -1.13 -1.71 -15.91
C ILE A 227 -2.02 -2.26 -14.80
N ALA A 228 -3.34 -2.22 -14.98
CA ALA A 228 -4.27 -2.65 -13.95
C ALA A 228 -4.21 -4.19 -13.77
N PRO A 229 -3.93 -4.71 -12.55
CA PRO A 229 -3.92 -6.16 -12.31
C PRO A 229 -5.32 -6.72 -12.05
N VAL A 230 -6.35 -5.88 -12.04
CA VAL A 230 -7.74 -6.22 -11.76
C VAL A 230 -8.61 -5.67 -12.88
N THR A 231 -9.45 -6.51 -13.47
CA THR A 231 -10.52 -6.10 -14.36
C THR A 231 -11.77 -5.83 -13.54
N TRP A 232 -12.23 -4.58 -13.54
CA TRP A 232 -13.53 -4.24 -12.96
C TRP A 232 -14.61 -4.50 -13.99
N SER A 233 -15.63 -5.27 -13.62
CA SER A 233 -16.91 -5.25 -14.34
C SER A 233 -17.46 -3.84 -14.20
N MET A 234 -17.67 -3.13 -15.31
CA MET A 234 -18.43 -1.88 -15.26
C MET A 234 -19.84 -2.24 -14.75
N PRO A 235 -20.39 -1.48 -13.78
CA PRO A 235 -21.76 -1.69 -13.34
C PRO A 235 -22.77 -1.48 -14.48
#